data_AF-A0A410RJD6-F1
#
_entry.id   AF-A0A410RJD6-F1
#
_cell.length_a   1.000
_cell.length_b   1.000
_cell.length_c   1.000
_cell.angle_alpha   90.00
_cell.angle_beta   90.00
_cell.angle_gamma   90.00
#
_symmetry.space_group_name_H-M   'P 1'
#
loop_
_entity.id
_entity.type
_entity.pdbx_description
1 polymer ?
#
loop_
_entity_poly.entity_id
_entity_poly.type
_entity_poly.pdbx_seq_one_letter_code
_entity_poly.pdbx_strand_id
1 'polypeptide(L)'
;MFDAPAPGHEPARSRLPSREDALPRAAELARRVSALLGRPVHLRLTDNRATLVSYRRLPEGVRLRLHHLFLDAPDAVVRALALYVSGDTAAREVLEAFSHAHHDQVRRERRPGAPLRTRGRCFDLKAVHARLDAAYFDGRVHAVEVGWARRPARRTRRTIHLGGYDARLREVRVHPALDRPTVPAFVVDFIVFHALLHADLAATDAGADLHDAHDDAGRCAAEHTADFLAREAAFPLREAAWRWLLENLSSLRRG
;
A
#
# COMPACT_ATOMS: atom_id res chain seq x y z
N MET A 1 3.16 2.99 -47.53
CA MET A 1 3.17 4.43 -47.17
C MET A 1 2.42 4.53 -45.86
N PHE A 2 3.14 4.93 -44.80
CA PHE A 2 2.75 5.00 -43.38
C PHE A 2 2.42 3.66 -42.70
N ASP A 3 3.49 2.92 -42.35
CA ASP A 3 3.45 2.00 -41.21
C ASP A 3 3.21 2.82 -39.94
N ALA A 4 2.10 2.55 -39.27
CA ALA A 4 1.81 3.11 -37.97
C ALA A 4 2.88 2.62 -36.96
N PRO A 5 3.49 3.50 -36.16
CA PRO A 5 4.43 3.06 -35.14
C PRO A 5 3.66 2.19 -34.14
N ALA A 6 4.05 0.92 -34.04
CA ALA A 6 3.60 0.02 -32.99
C ALA A 6 3.80 0.73 -31.64
N PRO A 7 2.81 0.71 -30.72
CA PRO A 7 2.97 1.35 -29.43
C PRO A 7 4.16 0.71 -28.73
N GLY A 8 5.25 1.47 -28.64
CA GLY A 8 6.45 1.10 -27.93
C GLY A 8 6.07 0.73 -26.51
N HIS A 9 6.05 -0.56 -26.22
CA HIS A 9 5.92 -1.06 -24.88
C HIS A 9 7.26 -0.73 -24.20
N GLU A 10 7.40 0.51 -23.71
CA GLU A 10 8.53 0.84 -22.84
C GLU A 10 8.54 -0.20 -21.73
N PRO A 11 9.60 -1.02 -21.62
CA PRO A 11 9.65 -2.07 -20.62
C PRO A 11 9.51 -1.38 -19.27
N ALA A 12 8.46 -1.76 -18.54
CA ALA A 12 8.20 -1.27 -17.19
C ALA A 12 9.52 -1.24 -16.42
N ARG A 13 10.03 -0.05 -16.12
CA ARG A 13 11.33 0.15 -15.49
C ARG A 13 11.28 -0.51 -14.09
N SER A 14 11.73 -1.77 -14.08
CA SER A 14 12.03 -2.68 -12.98
C SER A 14 10.90 -3.14 -12.04
N ARG A 15 10.64 -4.46 -12.09
CA ARG A 15 10.01 -5.30 -11.04
C ARG A 15 11.02 -5.80 -9.97
N LEU A 16 12.22 -5.19 -9.89
CA LEU A 16 13.51 -5.59 -9.30
C LEU A 16 14.55 -5.55 -10.44
N PRO A 17 15.77 -5.00 -10.25
CA PRO A 17 16.81 -5.05 -11.27
C PRO A 17 17.04 -6.50 -11.70
N SER A 18 17.52 -6.71 -12.92
CA SER A 18 17.81 -8.06 -13.40
C SER A 18 18.66 -8.79 -12.34
N ARG A 19 18.44 -10.09 -12.16
CA ARG A 19 19.15 -10.82 -11.12
C ARG A 19 20.68 -10.73 -11.33
N GLU A 20 21.11 -10.67 -12.58
CA GLU A 20 22.52 -10.51 -12.98
C GLU A 20 23.08 -9.15 -12.55
N ASP A 21 22.32 -8.06 -12.66
CA ASP A 21 22.77 -6.73 -12.24
C ASP A 21 22.67 -6.50 -10.72
N ALA A 22 21.63 -7.07 -10.11
CA ALA A 22 21.30 -6.82 -8.71
C ALA A 22 22.21 -7.58 -7.74
N LEU A 23 22.62 -8.80 -8.10
CA LEU A 23 23.37 -9.69 -7.20
C LEU A 23 24.76 -9.14 -6.83
N PRO A 24 25.59 -8.65 -7.78
CA PRO A 24 26.91 -8.10 -7.43
C PRO A 24 26.82 -6.89 -6.51
N ARG A 25 25.90 -5.96 -6.81
CA ARG A 25 25.66 -4.75 -6.01
C ARG A 25 25.14 -5.08 -4.61
N ALA A 26 24.22 -6.04 -4.53
CA ALA A 26 23.71 -6.54 -3.25
C ALA A 26 24.81 -7.20 -2.41
N ALA A 27 25.69 -7.98 -3.04
CA ALA A 27 26.81 -8.61 -2.36
C ALA A 27 27.82 -7.57 -1.84
N GLU A 28 28.15 -6.56 -2.64
CA GLU A 28 29.00 -5.43 -2.22
C GLU A 28 28.38 -4.68 -1.04
N LEU A 29 27.11 -4.31 -1.13
CA LEU A 29 26.40 -3.62 -0.06
C LEU A 29 26.34 -4.46 1.23
N ALA A 30 26.05 -5.76 1.10
CA ALA A 30 26.06 -6.67 2.24
C ALA A 30 27.43 -6.74 2.90
N ARG A 31 28.52 -6.79 2.12
CA ARG A 31 29.90 -6.75 2.64
C ARG A 31 30.21 -5.44 3.36
N ARG A 32 29.86 -4.29 2.78
CA ARG A 32 30.07 -2.96 3.40
C ARG A 32 29.34 -2.84 4.73
N VAL A 33 28.06 -3.22 4.79
CA VAL A 33 27.29 -3.20 6.04
C VAL A 33 27.82 -4.23 7.04
N SER A 34 28.21 -5.42 6.58
CA SER A 34 28.79 -6.47 7.44
C SER A 34 30.10 -6.01 8.10
N ALA A 35 30.97 -5.33 7.35
CA ALA A 35 32.23 -4.79 7.86
C ALA A 35 31.97 -3.74 8.96
N LEU A 36 30.99 -2.86 8.77
CA LEU A 36 30.62 -1.85 9.77
C LEU A 36 29.99 -2.46 11.04
N LEU A 37 29.22 -3.54 10.90
CA LEU A 37 28.54 -4.20 12.00
C LEU A 37 29.41 -5.23 12.76
N GLY A 38 30.55 -5.63 12.20
CA GLY A 38 31.40 -6.70 12.73
C GLY A 38 30.72 -8.07 12.81
N ARG A 39 29.67 -8.30 12.01
CA ARG A 39 28.90 -9.56 11.99
C ARG A 39 28.35 -9.86 10.59
N PRO A 40 28.06 -11.14 10.26
CA PRO A 40 27.53 -11.51 8.95
C PRO A 40 26.17 -10.84 8.65
N VAL A 41 26.00 -10.36 7.42
CA VAL A 41 24.74 -9.77 6.93
C VAL A 41 24.21 -10.59 5.76
N HIS A 42 23.03 -11.16 5.93
CA HIS A 42 22.27 -11.82 4.88
C HIS A 42 21.26 -10.84 4.27
N LEU A 43 21.62 -10.22 3.15
CA LEU A 43 20.77 -9.26 2.45
C LEU A 43 19.68 -9.95 1.61
N ARG A 44 18.44 -9.46 1.73
CA ARG A 44 17.30 -9.82 0.89
C ARG A 44 16.73 -8.58 0.22
N LEU A 45 16.88 -8.50 -1.10
CA LEU A 45 16.29 -7.42 -1.89
C LEU A 45 14.77 -7.56 -2.00
N THR A 46 14.11 -6.41 -2.06
CA THR A 46 12.66 -6.28 -2.19
C THR A 46 12.29 -5.10 -3.07
N ASP A 47 11.03 -5.08 -3.48
CA ASP A 47 10.35 -3.94 -4.09
C ASP A 47 9.13 -3.49 -3.27
N ASN A 48 9.23 -3.61 -1.93
CA ASN A 48 8.17 -3.19 -1.03
C ASN A 48 7.93 -1.67 -1.11
N ARG A 49 6.69 -1.23 -0.95
CA ARG A 49 6.35 0.20 -0.93
C ARG A 49 6.31 0.85 0.46
N ALA A 50 6.00 0.06 1.50
CA ALA A 50 5.73 0.61 2.84
C ALA A 50 6.86 0.39 3.85
N THR A 51 7.67 -0.65 3.67
CA THR A 51 8.80 -0.94 4.54
C THR A 51 10.00 -1.21 3.67
N LEU A 52 10.77 -0.16 3.45
CA LEU A 52 11.92 -0.15 2.55
C LEU A 52 13.14 -0.80 3.21
N VAL A 53 13.26 -0.68 4.54
CA VAL A 53 14.32 -1.31 5.33
C VAL A 53 13.70 -2.04 6.51
N SER A 54 14.09 -3.28 6.73
CA SER A 54 13.73 -4.04 7.95
C SER A 54 14.80 -5.08 8.22
N TYR A 55 14.98 -5.46 9.48
CA TYR A 55 15.98 -6.45 9.84
C TYR A 55 15.50 -7.37 10.95
N ARG A 56 16.18 -8.51 11.07
CA ARG A 56 16.02 -9.45 12.17
C ARG A 56 17.40 -9.92 12.62
N ARG A 57 17.65 -9.86 13.93
CA ARG A 57 18.85 -10.45 14.54
C ARG A 57 18.67 -11.97 14.63
N LEU A 58 19.70 -12.70 14.24
CA LEU A 58 19.79 -14.16 14.31
C LEU A 58 21.06 -14.52 15.09
N PRO A 59 21.16 -15.73 15.67
CA PRO A 59 22.38 -16.19 16.32
C PRO A 59 23.61 -16.08 15.40
N GLU A 60 23.45 -16.41 14.13
CA GLU A 60 24.49 -16.42 13.10
C GLU A 60 24.77 -15.05 12.44
N GLY A 61 24.04 -13.98 12.81
CA GLY A 61 24.24 -12.65 12.23
C GLY A 61 22.96 -11.83 12.09
N VAL A 62 22.84 -11.05 11.01
CA VAL A 62 21.66 -10.23 10.74
C VAL A 62 21.06 -10.58 9.40
N ARG A 63 19.74 -10.79 9.37
CA ARG A 63 18.98 -10.81 8.12
C ARG A 63 18.45 -9.42 7.83
N LEU A 64 19.02 -8.75 6.84
CA LEU A 64 18.63 -7.42 6.40
C LEU A 64 17.74 -7.53 5.15
N ARG A 65 16.55 -6.95 5.19
CA ARG A 65 15.63 -6.89 4.06
C ARG A 65 15.52 -5.45 3.60
N LEU A 66 15.86 -5.21 2.34
CA LEU A 66 16.14 -3.87 1.83
C LEU A 66 15.48 -3.66 0.46
N HIS A 67 14.95 -2.47 0.23
CA HIS A 67 14.45 -2.07 -1.08
C HIS A 67 15.61 -1.94 -2.08
N HIS A 68 15.37 -2.29 -3.34
CA HIS A 68 16.41 -2.20 -4.37
C HIS A 68 16.93 -0.77 -4.61
N LEU A 69 16.23 0.27 -4.13
CA LEU A 69 16.67 1.68 -4.19
C LEU A 69 18.02 1.89 -3.48
N PHE A 70 18.32 1.08 -2.46
CA PHE A 70 19.54 1.22 -1.66
C PHE A 70 20.77 0.53 -2.27
N LEU A 71 20.64 -0.14 -3.41
CA LEU A 71 21.75 -0.86 -4.04
C LEU A 71 22.95 0.04 -4.33
N ASP A 72 22.66 1.26 -4.78
CA ASP A 72 23.65 2.27 -5.16
C ASP A 72 23.72 3.39 -4.11
N ALA A 73 23.35 3.09 -2.87
CA ALA A 73 23.30 4.08 -1.80
C ALA A 73 24.70 4.67 -1.49
N PRO A 74 24.80 5.99 -1.26
CA PRO A 74 26.06 6.63 -0.90
C PRO A 74 26.54 6.17 0.48
N ASP A 75 27.84 6.33 0.75
CA ASP A 75 28.47 5.85 1.99
C ASP A 75 27.77 6.31 3.28
N ALA A 76 27.25 7.54 3.29
CA ALA A 76 26.51 8.07 4.44
C ALA A 76 25.26 7.23 4.76
N VAL A 77 24.53 6.80 3.73
CA VAL A 77 23.33 5.97 3.87
C VAL A 77 23.70 4.53 4.24
N VAL A 78 24.82 4.00 3.72
CA VAL A 78 25.32 2.67 4.11
C VAL A 78 25.75 2.64 5.58
N ARG A 79 26.38 3.70 6.08
CA ARG A 79 26.67 3.86 7.51
C ARG A 79 25.39 3.94 8.34
N ALA A 80 24.40 4.72 7.89
CA ALA A 80 23.10 4.79 8.54
C ALA A 80 22.40 3.42 8.59
N LEU A 81 22.50 2.59 7.55
CA LEU A 81 21.97 1.22 7.57
C LEU A 81 22.60 0.38 8.69
N ALA A 82 23.92 0.46 8.90
CA ALA A 82 24.60 -0.26 9.96
C ALA A 82 24.19 0.27 11.36
N LEU A 83 24.10 1.58 11.54
CA LEU A 83 23.65 2.19 12.81
C LEU A 83 22.20 1.81 13.13
N TYR A 84 21.31 1.89 12.12
CA TYR A 84 19.90 1.50 12.25
C TYR A 84 19.75 0.02 12.66
N VAL A 85 20.51 -0.89 12.03
CA VAL A 85 20.53 -2.31 12.41
C VAL A 85 21.07 -2.50 13.83
N SER A 86 21.98 -1.63 14.27
CA SER A 86 22.55 -1.66 15.62
C SER A 86 21.56 -1.17 16.68
N GLY A 87 20.50 -0.46 16.29
CA GLY A 87 19.43 0.01 17.18
C GLY A 87 19.42 1.53 17.34
N ASP A 88 20.22 2.27 16.56
CA ASP A 88 20.24 3.72 16.57
C ASP A 88 19.00 4.27 15.84
N THR A 89 18.16 4.99 16.58
CA THR A 89 16.94 5.59 16.05
C THR A 89 17.22 6.84 15.21
N ALA A 90 18.30 7.57 15.47
CA ALA A 90 18.66 8.77 14.69
C ALA A 90 19.06 8.40 13.25
N ALA A 91 19.63 7.21 13.06
CA ALA A 91 19.93 6.69 11.73
C ALA A 91 18.68 6.52 10.84
N ARG A 92 17.49 6.42 11.43
CA ARG A 92 16.22 6.33 10.70
C ARG A 92 15.95 7.58 9.86
N GLU A 93 16.26 8.76 10.37
CA GLU A 93 16.04 10.03 9.68
C GLU A 93 16.85 10.11 8.37
N VAL A 94 18.10 9.63 8.40
CA VAL A 94 18.95 9.57 7.20
C VAL A 94 18.38 8.61 6.14
N LEU A 95 17.85 7.47 6.58
CA LEU A 95 17.23 6.48 5.68
C LEU A 95 15.91 7.01 5.11
N GLU A 96 15.12 7.72 5.91
CA GLU A 96 13.87 8.36 5.49
C GLU A 96 14.14 9.51 4.52
N ALA A 97 15.12 10.38 4.80
CA ALA A 97 15.52 11.46 3.89
C ALA A 97 16.01 10.92 2.53
N PHE A 98 16.81 9.86 2.53
CA PHE A 98 17.25 9.22 1.28
C PHE A 98 16.08 8.61 0.50
N SER A 99 15.16 7.94 1.20
CA SER A 99 13.96 7.36 0.59
C SER A 99 13.07 8.44 0.01
N HIS A 100 12.88 9.55 0.75
CA HIS A 100 12.11 10.70 0.33
C HIS A 100 12.77 11.39 -0.86
N ALA A 101 14.09 11.54 -0.93
CA ALA A 101 14.75 12.11 -2.11
C ALA A 101 14.59 11.25 -3.40
N HIS A 102 14.29 9.95 -3.24
CA HIS A 102 14.13 8.99 -4.34
C HIS A 102 12.70 8.45 -4.42
N HIS A 103 11.73 9.18 -3.88
CA HIS A 103 10.32 8.80 -3.78
C HIS A 103 9.73 8.38 -5.13
N ASP A 104 10.05 9.07 -6.22
CA ASP A 104 9.57 8.73 -7.57
C ASP A 104 10.01 7.33 -8.05
N GLN A 105 11.17 6.86 -7.59
CA GLN A 105 11.70 5.53 -7.92
C GLN A 105 11.07 4.42 -7.08
N VAL A 106 10.53 4.77 -5.91
CA VAL A 106 9.70 3.88 -5.07
C VAL A 106 8.25 3.85 -5.58
N ARG A 107 7.75 5.04 -5.97
CA ARG A 107 6.38 5.35 -6.35
C ARG A 107 6.08 5.02 -7.82
N ARG A 108 6.16 3.74 -8.18
CA ARG A 108 5.78 3.25 -9.52
C ARG A 108 4.45 3.86 -10.02
N GLU A 109 4.44 4.33 -11.26
CA GLU A 109 3.20 4.63 -11.97
C GLU A 109 2.34 3.37 -12.05
N ARG A 110 1.17 3.42 -11.41
CA ARG A 110 0.14 2.41 -11.61
C ARG A 110 -0.62 2.83 -12.85
N ARG A 111 -0.39 2.13 -13.97
CA ARG A 111 -1.24 2.32 -15.16
C ARG A 111 -2.65 1.81 -14.85
N PRO A 112 -3.71 2.51 -15.28
CA PRO A 112 -5.08 2.03 -15.15
C PRO A 112 -5.18 0.59 -15.65
N GLY A 113 -5.67 -0.31 -14.80
CA GLY A 113 -5.90 -1.70 -15.18
C GLY A 113 -7.17 -1.85 -16.01
N ALA A 114 -7.53 -3.10 -16.32
CA ALA A 114 -8.89 -3.40 -16.80
C ALA A 114 -9.95 -2.88 -15.79
N PRO A 115 -11.15 -2.50 -16.27
CA PRO A 115 -12.22 -1.97 -15.42
C PRO A 115 -12.49 -2.84 -14.19
N LEU A 116 -12.85 -2.20 -13.08
CA LEU A 116 -13.16 -2.91 -11.85
C LEU A 116 -14.38 -3.82 -12.02
N ARG A 117 -14.28 -5.04 -11.47
CA ARG A 117 -15.45 -5.90 -11.34
C ARG A 117 -16.31 -5.41 -10.20
N THR A 118 -17.46 -4.82 -10.49
CA THR A 118 -18.38 -4.26 -9.48
C THR A 118 -19.31 -5.33 -8.89
N ARG A 119 -19.84 -6.22 -9.73
CA ARG A 119 -20.76 -7.28 -9.31
C ARG A 119 -20.03 -8.49 -8.73
N GLY A 120 -20.34 -8.80 -7.48
CA GLY A 120 -19.90 -10.01 -6.77
C GLY A 120 -20.92 -11.14 -6.88
N ARG A 121 -20.68 -12.20 -6.12
CA ARG A 121 -21.60 -13.33 -5.93
C ARG A 121 -22.80 -12.94 -5.06
N CYS A 122 -22.57 -12.11 -4.04
CA CYS A 122 -23.56 -11.75 -3.03
C CYS A 122 -23.86 -10.26 -3.02
N PHE A 123 -22.89 -9.40 -3.35
CA PHE A 123 -23.08 -7.94 -3.33
C PHE A 123 -22.72 -7.29 -4.67
N ASP A 124 -23.48 -6.27 -5.03
CA ASP A 124 -23.16 -5.37 -6.14
C ASP A 124 -22.57 -4.07 -5.58
N LEU A 125 -21.25 -3.90 -5.74
CA LEU A 125 -20.55 -2.74 -5.21
C LEU A 125 -20.93 -1.44 -5.93
N LYS A 126 -21.44 -1.51 -7.17
CA LYS A 126 -21.96 -0.32 -7.86
C LYS A 126 -23.23 0.19 -7.18
N ALA A 127 -24.11 -0.72 -6.78
CA ALA A 127 -25.34 -0.37 -6.06
C ALA A 127 -25.03 0.14 -4.63
N VAL A 128 -24.07 -0.50 -3.95
CA VAL A 128 -23.61 -0.04 -2.62
C VAL A 128 -23.01 1.37 -2.71
N HIS A 129 -22.12 1.61 -3.67
CA HIS A 129 -21.52 2.93 -3.90
C HIS A 129 -22.58 4.01 -4.15
N ALA A 130 -23.48 3.80 -5.11
CA ALA A 130 -24.51 4.79 -5.44
C ALA A 130 -25.40 5.15 -4.24
N ARG A 131 -25.77 4.17 -3.41
CA ARG A 131 -26.55 4.41 -2.19
C ARG A 131 -25.76 5.20 -1.15
N LEU A 132 -24.49 4.88 -0.95
CA LEU A 132 -23.65 5.57 0.04
C LEU A 132 -23.31 7.00 -0.39
N ASP A 133 -22.99 7.20 -1.67
CA ASP A 133 -22.73 8.53 -2.25
C ASP A 133 -23.92 9.47 -2.05
N ALA A 134 -25.13 9.00 -2.36
CA ALA A 134 -26.36 9.76 -2.16
C ALA A 134 -26.68 10.03 -0.67
N ALA A 135 -26.34 9.11 0.23
CA ALA A 135 -26.72 9.21 1.64
C ALA A 135 -25.74 10.02 2.50
N TYR A 136 -24.45 10.05 2.14
CA TYR A 136 -23.40 10.59 3.01
C TYR A 136 -22.47 11.62 2.34
N PHE A 137 -22.42 11.67 1.02
CA PHE A 137 -21.40 12.43 0.30
C PHE A 137 -21.99 13.45 -0.68
N ASP A 138 -23.31 13.59 -0.76
CA ASP A 138 -24.00 14.54 -1.67
C ASP A 138 -23.53 14.45 -3.13
N GLY A 139 -23.15 13.26 -3.59
CA GLY A 139 -22.61 13.06 -4.94
C GLY A 139 -21.14 13.42 -5.11
N ARG A 140 -20.42 13.84 -4.07
CA ARG A 140 -19.00 14.25 -4.19
C ARG A 140 -18.07 13.11 -4.59
N VAL A 141 -18.45 11.86 -4.31
CA VAL A 141 -17.62 10.68 -4.63
C VAL A 141 -18.15 9.88 -5.83
N HIS A 142 -19.04 10.45 -6.64
CA HIS A 142 -19.62 9.78 -7.83
C HIS A 142 -18.57 9.31 -8.85
N ALA A 143 -17.45 10.04 -8.95
CA ALA A 143 -16.38 9.75 -9.90
C ALA A 143 -15.41 8.65 -9.42
N VAL A 144 -15.57 8.15 -8.18
CA VAL A 144 -14.71 7.10 -7.62
C VAL A 144 -15.16 5.73 -8.11
N GLU A 145 -14.27 4.96 -8.74
CA GLU A 145 -14.60 3.60 -9.15
C GLU A 145 -14.56 2.63 -7.96
N VAL A 146 -15.66 1.94 -7.67
CA VAL A 146 -15.71 0.96 -6.57
C VAL A 146 -15.86 -0.46 -7.10
N GLY A 147 -14.97 -1.38 -6.70
CA GLY A 147 -15.10 -2.77 -7.11
C GLY A 147 -14.24 -3.78 -6.36
N TRP A 148 -14.38 -5.04 -6.77
CA TRP A 148 -13.71 -6.17 -6.12
C TRP A 148 -12.24 -6.23 -6.50
N ALA A 149 -11.39 -6.40 -5.50
CA ALA A 149 -10.00 -6.76 -5.69
C ALA A 149 -9.89 -8.15 -6.34
N ARG A 150 -8.79 -8.37 -7.08
CA ARG A 150 -8.48 -9.68 -7.67
C ARG A 150 -8.31 -10.71 -6.57
N ARG A 151 -8.78 -11.94 -6.82
CA ARG A 151 -8.57 -13.04 -5.88
C ARG A 151 -7.05 -13.30 -5.76
N PRO A 152 -6.50 -13.20 -4.55
CA PRO A 152 -5.08 -13.42 -4.31
C PRO A 152 -4.73 -14.91 -4.46
N ALA A 153 -3.54 -15.21 -5.00
CA ALA A 153 -3.10 -16.59 -5.27
C ALA A 153 -2.89 -17.44 -4.00
N ARG A 154 -2.54 -16.81 -2.87
CA ARG A 154 -2.30 -17.51 -1.59
C ARG A 154 -3.55 -17.53 -0.73
N ARG A 155 -4.02 -18.73 -0.39
CA ARG A 155 -5.23 -19.00 0.42
C ARG A 155 -5.14 -18.64 1.91
N THR A 156 -3.95 -18.57 2.49
CA THR A 156 -3.79 -18.27 3.94
C THR A 156 -2.82 -17.10 4.15
N ARG A 157 -3.21 -16.15 5.01
CA ARG A 157 -2.38 -14.97 5.35
C ARG A 157 -2.36 -14.67 6.84
N ARG A 158 -1.32 -13.94 7.27
CA ARG A 158 -1.19 -13.37 8.63
C ARG A 158 -2.07 -12.14 8.84
N THR A 159 -2.30 -11.38 7.79
CA THR A 159 -3.12 -10.16 7.79
C THR A 159 -3.99 -10.13 6.54
N ILE A 160 -5.09 -9.39 6.59
CA ILE A 160 -5.98 -9.15 5.47
C ILE A 160 -6.35 -7.66 5.43
N HIS A 161 -6.25 -7.05 4.26
CA HIS A 161 -6.74 -5.70 4.01
C HIS A 161 -8.07 -5.84 3.27
N LEU A 162 -9.14 -5.38 3.90
CA LEU A 162 -10.51 -5.67 3.48
C LEU A 162 -11.08 -4.65 2.50
N GLY A 163 -10.57 -3.43 2.50
CA GLY A 163 -10.94 -2.38 1.57
C GLY A 163 -9.99 -1.20 1.71
N GLY A 164 -9.77 -0.48 0.61
CA GLY A 164 -8.93 0.72 0.60
C GLY A 164 -9.13 1.53 -0.67
N TYR A 165 -8.83 2.82 -0.55
CA TYR A 165 -8.86 3.81 -1.63
C TYR A 165 -7.45 4.04 -2.19
N ASP A 166 -7.34 4.10 -3.52
CA ASP A 166 -6.13 4.47 -4.26
C ASP A 166 -6.38 5.83 -4.93
N ALA A 167 -5.80 6.90 -4.37
CA ALA A 167 -5.98 8.27 -4.85
C ALA A 167 -5.50 8.50 -6.29
N ARG A 168 -4.48 7.75 -6.73
CA ARG A 168 -3.91 7.94 -8.08
C ARG A 168 -4.87 7.47 -9.15
N LEU A 169 -5.52 6.34 -8.89
CA LEU A 169 -6.49 5.72 -9.80
C LEU A 169 -7.93 6.13 -9.48
N ARG A 170 -8.15 6.90 -8.40
CA ARG A 170 -9.47 7.27 -7.89
C ARG A 170 -10.40 6.07 -7.76
N GLU A 171 -9.89 5.01 -7.16
CA GLU A 171 -10.60 3.74 -7.08
C GLU A 171 -10.62 3.14 -5.66
N VAL A 172 -11.72 2.51 -5.29
CA VAL A 172 -11.88 1.71 -4.07
C VAL A 172 -11.87 0.24 -4.43
N ARG A 173 -10.99 -0.53 -3.78
CA ARG A 173 -10.90 -1.98 -3.97
C ARG A 173 -11.28 -2.73 -2.70
N VAL A 174 -12.37 -3.48 -2.77
CA VAL A 174 -12.88 -4.31 -1.66
C VAL A 174 -12.41 -5.76 -1.81
N HIS A 175 -11.94 -6.37 -0.73
CA HIS A 175 -11.43 -7.75 -0.77
C HIS A 175 -12.57 -8.76 -0.99
N PRO A 176 -12.43 -9.73 -1.91
CA PRO A 176 -13.48 -10.71 -2.23
C PRO A 176 -13.82 -11.69 -1.09
N ALA A 177 -13.16 -11.60 0.07
CA ALA A 177 -13.51 -12.38 1.25
C ALA A 177 -14.83 -11.92 1.88
N LEU A 178 -15.23 -10.67 1.61
CA LEU A 178 -16.50 -10.10 2.04
C LEU A 178 -17.68 -10.50 1.13
N ASP A 179 -17.41 -11.09 -0.04
CA ASP A 179 -18.42 -11.47 -1.03
C ASP A 179 -19.03 -12.86 -0.74
N ARG A 180 -19.63 -13.02 0.44
CA ARG A 180 -20.18 -14.29 0.93
C ARG A 180 -21.53 -14.07 1.65
N PRO A 181 -22.47 -15.04 1.61
CA PRO A 181 -23.80 -14.91 2.24
C PRO A 181 -23.77 -14.74 3.75
N THR A 182 -22.71 -15.22 4.41
CA THR A 182 -22.53 -15.10 5.86
C THR A 182 -22.07 -13.71 6.30
N VAL A 183 -21.67 -12.86 5.35
CA VAL A 183 -21.24 -11.48 5.63
C VAL A 183 -22.50 -10.61 5.62
N PRO A 184 -22.82 -9.88 6.71
CA PRO A 184 -23.95 -8.96 6.70
C PRO A 184 -23.73 -7.78 5.74
N ALA A 185 -24.80 -7.30 5.10
CA ALA A 185 -24.72 -6.20 4.15
C ALA A 185 -24.09 -4.93 4.76
N PHE A 186 -24.46 -4.60 6.00
CA PHE A 186 -23.92 -3.42 6.69
C PHE A 186 -22.39 -3.45 6.90
N VAL A 187 -21.77 -4.64 6.90
CA VAL A 187 -20.30 -4.76 6.99
C VAL A 187 -19.66 -4.34 5.67
N VAL A 188 -20.25 -4.75 4.54
CA VAL A 188 -19.78 -4.34 3.21
C VAL A 188 -20.01 -2.84 3.04
N ASP A 189 -21.18 -2.35 3.42
CA ASP A 189 -21.50 -0.92 3.41
C ASP A 189 -20.47 -0.12 4.21
N PHE A 190 -20.16 -0.55 5.43
CA PHE A 190 -19.19 0.13 6.28
C PHE A 190 -17.79 0.18 5.65
N ILE A 191 -17.30 -0.93 5.09
CA ILE A 191 -15.98 -0.98 4.45
C ILE A 191 -15.92 -0.07 3.22
N VAL A 192 -16.98 -0.04 2.40
CA VAL A 192 -17.07 0.84 1.23
C VAL A 192 -17.17 2.30 1.68
N PHE A 193 -18.04 2.60 2.65
CA PHE A 193 -18.20 3.94 3.23
C PHE A 193 -16.88 4.48 3.77
N HIS A 194 -16.16 3.68 4.57
CA HIS A 194 -14.84 4.03 5.11
C HIS A 194 -13.85 4.40 4.00
N ALA A 195 -13.81 3.61 2.93
CA ALA A 195 -12.91 3.87 1.81
C ALA A 195 -13.34 5.10 0.98
N LEU A 196 -14.63 5.34 0.80
CA LEU A 196 -15.15 6.54 0.14
C LEU A 196 -14.89 7.80 0.96
N LEU A 197 -14.90 7.70 2.29
CA LEU A 197 -14.55 8.83 3.17
C LEU A 197 -13.10 9.29 2.96
N HIS A 198 -12.17 8.35 2.77
CA HIS A 198 -10.81 8.69 2.35
C HIS A 198 -10.77 9.42 1.00
N ALA A 199 -11.67 9.06 0.06
CA ALA A 199 -11.74 9.71 -1.24
C ALA A 199 -12.31 11.14 -1.17
N ASP A 200 -13.35 11.35 -0.38
CA ASP A 200 -13.98 12.68 -0.15
C ASP A 200 -12.99 13.66 0.48
N LEU A 201 -12.25 13.21 1.50
CA LEU A 201 -11.24 14.03 2.17
C LEU A 201 -10.05 14.32 1.25
N ALA A 202 -9.55 13.32 0.52
CA ALA A 202 -8.47 13.54 -0.44
C ALA A 202 -8.84 14.53 -1.56
N ALA A 203 -10.12 14.57 -1.98
CA ALA A 203 -10.61 15.54 -2.95
C ALA A 203 -10.73 16.95 -2.35
N THR A 204 -11.09 17.06 -1.06
CA THR A 204 -11.19 18.32 -0.33
C THR A 204 -9.80 18.94 -0.13
N ASP A 205 -8.82 18.12 0.26
CA ASP A 205 -7.43 18.55 0.48
C ASP A 205 -6.74 18.95 -0.82
N ALA A 206 -7.09 18.35 -1.96
CA ALA A 206 -6.55 18.73 -3.27
C ALA A 206 -7.05 20.10 -3.79
N GLY A 207 -8.13 20.64 -3.20
CA GLY A 207 -8.64 21.98 -3.48
C GLY A 207 -8.06 23.08 -2.60
N ALA A 208 -7.35 22.71 -1.53
CA ALA A 208 -6.51 23.61 -0.74
C ALA A 208 -5.08 23.51 -1.28
N ASP A 209 -4.45 24.63 -1.63
CA ASP A 209 -3.04 24.66 -2.05
C ASP A 209 -2.14 24.11 -0.93
N LEU A 210 -1.90 22.79 -0.94
CA LEU A 210 -1.04 22.10 0.00
C LEU A 210 -0.10 21.18 -0.79
N HIS A 211 1.09 21.73 -1.11
CA HIS A 211 2.30 20.93 -1.03
C HIS A 211 2.33 20.29 0.38
N ASP A 212 2.62 18.99 0.45
CA ASP A 212 2.91 18.24 1.69
C ASP A 212 1.72 17.62 2.47
N ALA A 213 0.93 16.74 1.84
CA ALA A 213 0.19 15.69 2.56
C ALA A 213 -0.07 14.44 1.70
N HIS A 214 0.94 13.90 1.00
CA HIS A 214 0.85 12.60 0.35
C HIS A 214 1.80 11.61 1.02
N ASP A 215 1.27 10.76 1.88
CA ASP A 215 1.99 9.69 2.54
C ASP A 215 2.50 8.62 1.54
N ASP A 216 3.66 8.05 1.86
CA ASP A 216 4.61 7.40 0.92
C ASP A 216 4.14 6.05 0.32
N ALA A 217 2.87 5.67 0.50
CA ALA A 217 2.35 4.37 0.11
C ALA A 217 1.46 4.38 -1.15
N GLY A 218 1.06 5.55 -1.67
CA GLY A 218 0.00 5.64 -2.69
C GLY A 218 -1.35 5.07 -2.19
N ARG A 219 -1.48 4.96 -0.86
CA ARG A 219 -2.73 4.93 -0.14
C ARG A 219 -2.87 6.36 0.36
N CYS A 220 -4.05 6.97 0.29
CA CYS A 220 -4.32 8.07 1.19
C CYS A 220 -4.39 7.44 2.58
N ALA A 221 -3.29 7.42 3.33
CA ALA A 221 -3.37 7.59 4.75
C ALA A 221 -3.25 9.08 5.02
N ALA A 222 -4.32 9.81 4.67
CA ALA A 222 -4.83 10.67 5.71
C ALA A 222 -5.06 9.72 6.90
N GLU A 223 -4.13 9.73 7.86
CA GLU A 223 -4.37 9.12 9.17
C GLU A 223 -5.77 9.54 9.62
N HIS A 224 -6.52 8.70 10.34
CA HIS A 224 -7.88 9.02 10.77
C HIS A 224 -7.89 10.29 11.63
N THR A 225 -7.96 11.45 10.97
CA THR A 225 -7.96 12.77 11.57
C THR A 225 -9.20 12.93 12.42
N ALA A 226 -9.23 13.97 13.25
CA ALA A 226 -10.43 14.27 14.03
C ALA A 226 -11.68 14.42 13.12
N ASP A 227 -11.53 15.04 11.94
CA ASP A 227 -12.60 15.16 10.95
C ASP A 227 -12.99 13.80 10.35
N PHE A 228 -12.00 12.95 10.00
CA PHE A 228 -12.28 11.58 9.54
C PHE A 228 -13.10 10.82 10.58
N LEU A 229 -12.67 10.81 11.85
CA LEU A 229 -13.34 10.08 12.92
C LEU A 229 -14.75 10.60 13.18
N ALA A 230 -14.94 11.93 13.12
CA ALA A 230 -16.25 12.55 13.28
C ALA A 230 -17.21 12.16 12.16
N ARG A 231 -16.76 12.21 10.89
CA ARG A 231 -17.55 11.79 9.73
C ARG A 231 -17.79 10.29 9.71
N GLU A 232 -16.80 9.49 10.12
CA GLU A 232 -16.95 8.04 10.20
C GLU A 232 -18.04 7.65 11.21
N ALA A 233 -18.09 8.36 12.34
CA ALA A 233 -19.11 8.16 13.38
C ALA A 233 -20.54 8.40 12.91
N ALA A 234 -20.75 9.09 11.78
CA ALA A 234 -22.07 9.27 11.19
C ALA A 234 -22.66 7.97 10.61
N PHE A 235 -21.85 6.92 10.42
CA PHE A 235 -22.35 5.63 9.95
C PHE A 235 -23.06 4.87 11.09
N PRO A 236 -24.39 4.63 11.01
CA PRO A 236 -25.17 4.18 12.17
C PRO A 236 -24.76 2.81 12.73
N LEU A 237 -24.27 1.91 11.87
CA LEU A 237 -23.89 0.54 12.24
C LEU A 237 -22.38 0.36 12.40
N ARG A 238 -21.62 1.44 12.62
CA ARG A 238 -20.15 1.42 12.67
C ARG A 238 -19.63 0.43 13.71
N GLU A 239 -20.11 0.57 14.95
CA GLU A 239 -19.69 -0.29 16.06
C GLU A 239 -20.06 -1.76 15.83
N ALA A 240 -21.24 -2.02 15.27
CA ALA A 240 -21.68 -3.37 14.93
C ALA A 240 -20.82 -3.98 13.81
N ALA A 241 -20.48 -3.19 12.78
CA ALA A 241 -19.60 -3.60 11.70
C ALA A 241 -18.21 -3.94 12.22
N TRP A 242 -17.64 -3.07 13.07
CA TRP A 242 -16.31 -3.27 13.65
C TRP A 242 -16.25 -4.51 14.52
N ARG A 243 -17.24 -4.70 15.40
CA ARG A 243 -17.36 -5.92 16.22
C ARG A 243 -17.42 -7.18 15.37
N TRP A 244 -18.30 -7.19 14.35
CA TRP A 244 -18.43 -8.33 13.45
C TRP A 244 -17.11 -8.64 12.73
N LEU A 245 -16.42 -7.60 12.23
CA LEU A 245 -15.13 -7.75 11.55
C LEU A 245 -14.11 -8.41 12.47
N LEU A 246 -13.95 -7.91 13.70
CA LEU A 246 -13.02 -8.44 14.70
C LEU A 246 -13.27 -9.93 15.00
N GLU A 247 -14.54 -10.29 15.23
CA GLU A 247 -14.96 -11.68 15.52
C GLU A 247 -14.71 -12.62 14.32
N ASN A 248 -14.79 -12.10 13.09
CA ASN A 248 -14.71 -12.90 11.87
C ASN A 248 -13.35 -12.83 11.13
N LEU A 249 -12.37 -12.07 11.64
CA LEU A 249 -11.05 -11.88 11.01
C LEU A 249 -10.35 -13.21 10.68
N SER A 250 -10.43 -14.19 11.58
CA SER A 250 -9.78 -15.49 11.37
C SER A 250 -10.38 -16.25 10.17
N SER A 251 -11.70 -16.17 9.99
CA SER A 251 -12.44 -16.77 8.88
C SER A 251 -12.12 -16.05 7.56
N LEU A 252 -12.12 -14.71 7.58
CA LEU A 252 -11.82 -13.88 6.41
C LEU A 252 -10.39 -14.10 5.89
N ARG A 253 -9.42 -14.41 6.76
CA ARG A 253 -8.01 -14.70 6.39
C ARG A 253 -7.79 -16.04 5.70
N ARG A 254 -8.76 -16.96 5.79
CA ARG A 254 -8.73 -18.32 5.20
C ARG A 254 -9.56 -18.43 3.91
N GLY A 255 -10.36 -17.41 3.60
CA GLY A 255 -11.30 -17.36 2.47
C GLY A 255 -10.72 -16.78 1.18
#